data_AF-A0A833WK27-F1
#
_entry.id   AF-A0A833WK27-F1
#
_cell.length_a   1.000
_cell.length_b   1.000
_cell.length_c   1.000
_cell.angle_alpha   90.00
_cell.angle_beta   90.00
_cell.angle_gamma   90.00
#
_symmetry.space_group_name_H-M   'P 1'
#
loop_
_entity.id
_entity.type
_entity.pdbx_description
1 polymer ?
#
loop_
_entity_poly.entity_id
_entity_poly.type
_entity_poly.pdbx_seq_one_letter_code
_entity_poly.pdbx_strand_id
1 'polypeptide(L)'
;MHQALENGVTSPRPLTRCSSDRDAVDRRFLREREESMEEREFHLTTRAEVKALARKVITDFDDANDVYRKWYENGYSKNKIANLLKVSEKEKYAPVYNGYLAYLNRINS
;
A
#
# COMPACT_ATOMS: atom_id res chain seq x y z
N MET A 1 -25.36 7.80 -78.61
CA MET A 1 -25.80 6.39 -78.71
C MET A 1 -24.64 5.50 -78.28
N HIS A 2 -24.93 4.54 -77.38
CA HIS A 2 -24.10 3.42 -76.86
C HIS A 2 -22.84 3.82 -76.04
N GLN A 3 -22.67 3.58 -74.73
CA GLN A 3 -22.86 2.44 -73.79
C GLN A 3 -22.04 1.16 -74.07
N ALA A 4 -21.09 0.86 -73.15
CA ALA A 4 -20.80 -0.44 -72.48
C ALA A 4 -19.72 -0.17 -71.37
N LEU A 5 -19.94 -0.42 -70.06
CA LEU A 5 -19.83 -1.68 -69.27
C LEU A 5 -18.35 -2.18 -69.20
N GLU A 6 -17.67 -2.54 -68.08
CA GLU A 6 -18.04 -3.28 -66.85
C GLU A 6 -17.00 -3.13 -65.70
N ASN A 7 -17.38 -3.68 -64.54
CA ASN A 7 -16.83 -3.76 -63.18
C ASN A 7 -15.38 -4.26 -62.96
N GLY A 8 -14.79 -3.88 -61.82
CA GLY A 8 -13.63 -4.55 -61.22
C GLY A 8 -13.21 -4.02 -59.84
N VAL A 9 -13.78 -4.56 -58.76
CA VAL A 9 -13.27 -4.41 -57.38
C VAL A 9 -11.95 -5.18 -57.24
N THR A 10 -10.87 -4.52 -56.81
CA THR A 10 -9.77 -5.16 -56.08
C THR A 10 -9.01 -4.11 -55.25
N SER A 11 -9.01 -4.34 -53.94
CA SER A 11 -8.27 -3.61 -52.91
C SER A 11 -6.77 -3.88 -53.03
N PRO A 12 -5.89 -2.86 -52.87
CA PRO A 12 -4.51 -3.10 -52.49
C PRO A 12 -4.32 -2.82 -50.99
N ARG A 13 -4.03 -3.88 -50.23
CA ARG A 13 -3.34 -3.78 -48.93
C ARG A 13 -1.89 -3.37 -49.19
N PRO A 14 -1.34 -2.37 -48.47
CA PRO A 14 0.11 -2.25 -48.35
C PRO A 14 0.60 -3.22 -47.26
N LEU A 15 1.49 -4.13 -47.66
CA LEU A 15 2.41 -4.78 -46.73
C LEU A 15 3.44 -3.75 -46.30
N THR A 16 3.46 -3.38 -45.03
CA THR A 16 4.62 -2.70 -44.45
C THR A 16 5.01 -3.40 -43.17
N ARG A 17 6.06 -4.20 -43.34
CA ARG A 17 6.94 -4.74 -42.31
C ARG A 17 7.69 -3.56 -41.68
N CYS A 18 7.44 -3.27 -40.41
CA CYS A 18 8.38 -2.58 -39.54
C CYS A 18 8.39 -3.29 -38.18
N SER A 19 9.51 -3.98 -37.93
CA SER A 19 9.88 -4.50 -36.63
C SER A 19 9.99 -3.34 -35.66
N SER A 20 9.30 -3.45 -34.53
CA SER A 20 9.64 -2.72 -33.32
C SER A 20 9.18 -3.59 -32.17
N ASP A 21 10.06 -4.51 -31.78
CA ASP A 21 10.15 -5.00 -30.41
C ASP A 21 10.09 -3.78 -29.49
N ARG A 22 8.90 -3.51 -28.96
CA ARG A 22 8.78 -2.69 -27.77
C ARG A 22 8.80 -3.68 -26.63
N ASP A 23 10.00 -3.90 -26.11
CA ASP A 23 10.22 -4.31 -24.72
C ASP A 23 9.12 -3.68 -23.86
N ALA A 24 8.18 -4.50 -23.41
CA ALA A 24 7.31 -4.15 -22.32
C ALA A 24 8.20 -4.08 -21.09
N VAL A 25 8.86 -2.94 -20.90
CA VAL A 25 9.50 -2.58 -19.64
C VAL A 25 8.35 -2.46 -18.65
N ASP A 26 8.05 -3.58 -17.99
CA ASP A 26 7.09 -3.69 -16.92
C ASP A 26 7.47 -2.62 -15.89
N ARG A 27 6.68 -1.55 -15.89
CA ARG A 27 6.88 -0.38 -15.03
C ARG A 27 6.69 -0.87 -13.61
N ARG A 28 7.79 -1.23 -12.96
CA ARG A 28 7.87 -1.28 -11.50
C ARG A 28 7.52 0.12 -11.00
N PHE A 29 6.26 0.33 -10.65
CA PHE A 29 5.82 1.55 -10.00
C PHE A 29 6.44 1.58 -8.59
N LEU A 30 7.68 2.10 -8.50
CA LEU A 30 8.20 2.62 -7.25
C LEU A 30 7.37 3.86 -6.94
N ARG A 31 6.40 3.69 -6.06
CA ARG A 31 5.61 4.77 -5.48
C ARG A 31 6.53 5.61 -4.61
N GLU A 32 7.24 6.55 -5.21
CA GLU A 32 7.98 7.58 -4.49
C GLU A 32 6.97 8.42 -3.71
N ARG A 33 7.09 8.38 -2.38
CA ARG A 33 6.32 9.21 -1.47
C ARG A 33 7.31 10.20 -0.87
N GLU A 34 7.51 11.31 -1.57
CA GLU A 34 8.09 12.51 -0.98
C GLU A 34 7.20 12.97 0.18
N GLU A 35 7.74 12.97 1.39
CA GLU A 35 7.16 13.71 2.51
C GLU A 35 8.29 14.45 3.24
N SER A 36 8.48 15.72 2.83
CA SER A 36 8.95 16.89 3.60
C SER A 36 9.72 16.60 4.91
N MET A 37 11.01 16.93 4.89
CA MET A 37 12.06 16.20 5.61
C MET A 37 12.33 16.64 7.05
N GLU A 38 12.10 17.88 7.48
CA GLU A 38 12.82 18.36 8.68
C GLU A 38 12.05 18.39 10.01
N GLU A 39 10.72 18.49 10.06
CA GLU A 39 9.96 18.33 11.33
C GLU A 39 9.22 16.99 11.43
N ARG A 40 9.25 16.24 10.33
CA ARG A 40 8.54 14.97 10.15
C ARG A 40 9.38 13.78 10.57
N GLU A 41 10.70 13.91 10.62
CA GLU A 41 11.63 12.80 10.79
C GLU A 41 11.44 12.04 12.12
N PHE A 42 11.23 12.77 13.23
CA PHE A 42 11.00 12.15 14.54
C PHE A 42 9.61 11.50 14.68
N HIS A 43 8.59 12.09 14.04
CA HIS A 43 7.24 11.50 14.01
C HIS A 43 7.11 10.36 13.00
N LEU A 44 7.87 10.37 11.91
CA LEU A 44 7.90 9.33 10.88
C LEU A 44 8.60 8.08 11.38
N THR A 45 9.72 8.22 12.10
CA THR A 45 10.44 7.10 12.75
C THR A 45 9.51 6.36 13.71
N THR A 46 8.91 7.10 14.66
CA THR A 46 7.95 6.54 15.62
C THR A 46 6.75 5.84 14.94
N ARG A 47 6.24 6.41 13.86
CA ARG A 47 5.09 5.85 13.12
C ARG A 47 5.46 4.62 12.29
N ALA A 48 6.63 4.64 11.64
CA ALA A 48 7.12 3.52 10.86
C ALA A 48 7.40 2.32 11.76
N GLU A 49 8.00 2.54 12.93
CA GLU A 49 8.24 1.54 13.96
C GLU A 49 6.95 0.92 14.48
N VAL A 50 5.96 1.73 14.87
CA VAL A 50 4.66 1.23 15.35
C VAL A 50 3.97 0.37 14.28
N LYS A 51 4.05 0.77 13.01
CA LYS A 51 3.53 -0.07 11.90
C LYS A 51 4.37 -1.32 11.63
N ALA A 52 5.68 -1.27 11.84
CA ALA A 52 6.55 -2.45 11.69
C ALA A 52 6.23 -3.48 12.77
N LEU A 53 6.13 -3.05 14.03
CA LEU A 53 5.71 -3.88 15.15
C LEU A 53 4.31 -4.43 14.94
N ALA A 54 3.34 -3.61 14.51
CA ALA A 54 1.99 -4.08 14.23
C ALA A 54 1.97 -5.11 13.09
N ARG A 55 2.80 -4.96 12.06
CA ARG A 55 2.95 -6.00 11.03
C ARG A 55 3.53 -7.29 11.60
N LYS A 56 4.51 -7.20 12.50
CA LYS A 56 5.06 -8.36 13.21
C LYS A 56 3.98 -9.11 13.98
N VAL A 57 3.14 -8.38 14.73
CA VAL A 57 2.01 -8.97 15.48
C VAL A 57 0.97 -9.63 14.57
N ILE A 58 0.73 -9.09 13.38
CA ILE A 58 -0.17 -9.71 12.40
C ILE A 58 0.41 -11.04 11.88
N THR A 59 1.73 -11.11 11.70
CA THR A 59 2.41 -12.32 11.23
C THR A 59 2.53 -13.36 12.35
N ASP A 60 3.00 -12.93 13.53
CA ASP A 60 3.27 -13.76 14.69
C ASP A 60 2.57 -13.17 15.92
N PHE A 61 1.47 -13.79 16.32
CA PHE A 61 0.64 -13.27 17.41
C PHE A 61 1.23 -13.53 18.80
N ASP A 62 2.19 -14.45 18.93
CA ASP A 62 2.89 -14.70 20.19
C ASP A 62 3.68 -13.46 20.69
N ASP A 63 4.23 -12.68 19.75
CA ASP A 63 4.96 -11.44 20.06
C ASP A 63 4.04 -10.25 20.40
N ALA A 64 2.71 -10.42 20.28
CA ALA A 64 1.74 -9.35 20.50
C ALA A 64 1.88 -8.74 21.90
N ASN A 65 2.05 -9.58 22.91
CA ASN A 65 2.05 -9.14 24.29
C ASN A 65 3.28 -8.28 24.62
N ASP A 66 4.46 -8.62 24.07
CA ASP A 66 5.68 -7.82 24.19
C ASP A 66 5.57 -6.48 23.46
N VAL A 67 4.94 -6.47 22.28
CA VAL A 67 4.68 -5.24 21.53
C VAL A 67 3.71 -4.33 22.29
N TYR A 68 2.63 -4.87 22.86
CA TYR A 68 1.67 -4.11 23.65
C TYR A 68 2.31 -3.55 24.92
N ARG A 69 3.14 -4.34 25.61
CA ARG A 69 3.91 -3.87 26.77
C ARG A 69 4.82 -2.69 26.39
N LYS A 70 5.59 -2.82 25.31
CA LYS A 70 6.46 -1.73 24.82
C LYS A 70 5.67 -0.46 24.50
N TRP A 71 4.49 -0.58 23.88
CA TRP A 71 3.66 0.59 23.59
C TRP A 71 3.16 1.26 24.85
N TYR A 72 2.76 0.47 25.86
CA TYR A 72 2.33 0.99 27.14
C TYR A 72 3.48 1.69 27.89
N GLU A 73 4.67 1.07 27.97
CA GLU A 73 5.87 1.64 28.58
C GLU A 73 6.31 2.95 27.93
N ASN A 74 6.13 3.08 26.60
CA ASN A 74 6.38 4.33 25.87
C ASN A 74 5.26 5.38 26.02
N GLY A 75 4.27 5.12 26.89
CA GLY A 75 3.15 6.05 27.14
C GLY A 75 2.21 6.20 25.96
N TYR A 76 2.11 5.21 25.07
CA TYR A 76 1.22 5.29 23.92
C TYR A 76 -0.23 5.07 24.32
N SER A 77 -1.03 6.13 24.28
CA SER A 77 -2.47 6.03 24.48
C SER A 77 -3.16 5.32 23.31
N LYS A 78 -4.37 4.80 23.54
CA LYS A 78 -5.23 4.20 22.49
C LYS A 78 -5.37 5.12 21.26
N ASN A 79 -5.58 6.41 21.48
CA ASN A 79 -5.73 7.40 20.40
C ASN A 79 -4.43 7.57 19.60
N LYS A 80 -3.28 7.52 20.29
CA LYS A 80 -1.96 7.62 19.64
C LYS A 80 -1.72 6.42 18.73
N ILE A 81 -1.95 5.20 19.21
CA ILE A 81 -1.83 3.99 18.38
C ILE A 81 -2.83 3.99 17.21
N ALA A 82 -4.09 4.37 17.45
CA ALA A 82 -5.11 4.47 16.41
C ALA A 82 -4.69 5.41 15.27
N ASN A 83 -4.13 6.57 15.61
CA ASN A 83 -3.64 7.55 14.63
C ASN A 83 -2.38 7.06 13.89
N LEU A 84 -1.43 6.45 14.61
CA LEU A 84 -0.19 5.95 14.01
C LEU A 84 -0.45 4.80 13.02
N LEU A 85 -1.32 3.86 13.40
CA LEU A 85 -1.75 2.74 12.56
C LEU A 85 -2.78 3.15 11.49
N LYS A 86 -3.39 4.33 11.62
CA LYS A 86 -4.50 4.79 10.78
C LYS A 86 -5.63 3.75 10.71
N VAL A 87 -6.08 3.27 11.86
CA VAL A 87 -7.08 2.19 11.95
C VAL A 87 -8.39 2.57 11.24
N SER A 88 -8.76 3.86 11.25
CA SER A 88 -9.93 4.39 10.53
C SER A 88 -9.82 4.33 9.00
N GLU A 89 -8.59 4.33 8.46
CA GLU A 89 -8.35 4.23 7.01
C GLU A 89 -7.96 2.82 6.57
N LYS A 90 -7.48 1.98 7.51
CA LYS A 90 -6.90 0.67 7.23
C LYS A 90 -7.36 -0.36 8.25
N GLU A 91 -8.34 -1.16 7.85
CA GLU A 91 -8.83 -2.31 8.63
C GLU A 91 -7.74 -3.35 8.90
N LYS A 92 -6.65 -3.37 8.11
CA LYS A 92 -5.49 -4.27 8.29
C LYS A 92 -4.97 -4.31 9.73
N TYR A 93 -4.98 -3.16 10.43
CA TYR A 93 -4.42 -3.06 11.79
C TYR A 93 -5.48 -3.14 12.89
N ALA A 94 -6.75 -3.34 12.55
CA ALA A 94 -7.83 -3.44 13.53
C ALA A 94 -7.62 -4.57 14.55
N PRO A 95 -7.16 -5.79 14.18
CA PRO A 95 -6.92 -6.86 15.15
C PRO A 95 -5.84 -6.49 16.18
N VAL A 96 -4.75 -5.86 15.73
CA VAL A 96 -3.65 -5.41 16.61
C VAL A 96 -4.11 -4.28 17.53
N TYR A 97 -4.88 -3.34 16.99
CA TYR A 97 -5.45 -2.25 17.79
C TYR A 97 -6.41 -2.77 18.86
N ASN A 98 -7.31 -3.69 18.51
CA ASN A 98 -8.23 -4.30 19.46
C ASN A 98 -7.49 -5.13 20.52
N GLY A 99 -6.43 -5.85 20.13
CA GLY A 99 -5.56 -6.55 21.08
C GLY A 99 -4.88 -5.59 22.06
N TYR A 100 -4.42 -4.44 21.59
CA TYR A 100 -3.87 -3.40 22.47
C TYR A 100 -4.91 -2.81 23.42
N LEU A 101 -6.16 -2.59 22.96
CA LEU A 101 -7.24 -2.15 23.85
C LEU A 101 -7.54 -3.18 24.95
N ALA A 102 -7.57 -4.47 24.61
CA ALA A 102 -7.76 -5.53 25.59
C ALA A 102 -6.61 -5.58 26.60
N TYR A 103 -5.38 -5.39 26.15
CA TYR A 103 -4.20 -5.27 27.02
C TYR A 103 -4.32 -4.10 27.98
N LEU A 104 -4.67 -2.90 27.48
CA LEU A 104 -4.89 -1.72 28.33
C LEU A 104 -6.02 -1.94 29.34
N ASN A 105 -7.10 -2.60 28.94
CA ASN A 105 -8.20 -2.88 29.86
C ASN A 105 -7.79 -3.85 30.97
N ARG A 106 -6.97 -4.86 30.65
CA ARG A 106 -6.47 -5.84 31.62
C ARG A 106 -5.56 -5.22 32.69
N ILE A 107 -4.70 -4.28 32.32
CA ILE A 107 -3.72 -3.68 33.26
C ILE A 107 -4.31 -2.53 34.09
N ASN A 108 -5.40 -1.92 33.63
CA ASN A 108 -6.11 -0.85 34.35
C ASN A 108 -7.34 -1.39 35.12
N SER A 109 -7.54 -2.71 35.12
CA SER A 109 -8.59 -3.41 35.88
C SER A 109 -8.03 -4.00 37.16
#